data_AF-A0A1I7UFK5-F1
#
_entry.id   AF-A0A1I7UFK5-F1
#
_cell.length_a   1.000
_cell.length_b   1.000
_cell.length_c   1.000
_cell.angle_alpha   90.00
_cell.angle_beta   90.00
_cell.angle_gamma   90.00
#
_symmetry.space_group_name_H-M   'P 1'
#
loop_
_entity.id
_entity.type
_entity.pdbx_description
1 polymer ?
#
loop_
_entity_poly.entity_id
_entity_poly.type
_entity_poly.pdbx_seq_one_letter_code
_entity_poly.pdbx_strand_id
1 'polypeptide(L)'
;MENKWKGVSIRYIPFSIREIMMESGNSPPAVLPARKKMLSVDVKRTGKFWDIPLTPPPKFMEWIMKYTTTGAMQVLLVLEEQDKELMLRAAREFWMRLWSRSEKIFEDQDFVEVLKAIGVKNVDEVIEKSKEEKFAKILAANTQRGVDMSVSHLAHS
;
A
#
# COMPACT_ATOMS: atom_id res chain seq x y z
N MET A 1 -14.96 11.96 2.40
CA MET A 1 -15.41 11.20 3.61
C MET A 1 -15.29 12.08 4.84
N GLU A 2 -16.40 12.35 5.54
CA GLU A 2 -16.37 13.11 6.81
C GLU A 2 -15.84 12.24 7.96
N ASN A 3 -14.87 12.77 8.69
CA ASN A 3 -14.30 12.09 9.86
C ASN A 3 -15.29 12.15 11.04
N LYS A 4 -15.69 10.99 11.58
CA LYS A 4 -16.59 10.90 12.76
C LYS A 4 -15.94 11.41 14.06
N TRP A 5 -14.61 11.51 14.09
CA TRP A 5 -13.86 11.95 15.26
C TRP A 5 -13.73 13.48 15.27
N LYS A 6 -14.49 14.13 16.17
CA LYS A 6 -14.39 15.59 16.37
C LYS A 6 -12.97 15.96 16.85
N GLY A 7 -12.34 16.92 16.18
CA GLY A 7 -11.01 17.42 16.55
C GLY A 7 -9.83 16.56 16.09
N VAL A 8 -10.07 15.49 15.32
CA VAL A 8 -8.99 14.64 14.77
C VAL A 8 -8.82 14.88 13.27
N SER A 9 -7.59 15.17 12.85
CA SER A 9 -7.21 15.19 11.45
C SER A 9 -6.47 13.91 11.11
N ILE A 10 -6.92 13.22 10.05
CA ILE A 10 -6.28 11.99 9.56
C ILE A 10 -5.55 12.34 8.27
N ARG A 11 -4.26 12.03 8.22
CA ARG A 11 -3.45 12.09 7.00
C ARG A 11 -2.95 10.70 6.65
N TYR A 12 -3.22 10.27 5.42
CA TYR A 12 -2.73 9.02 4.87
C TYR A 12 -1.44 9.29 4.10
N ILE A 13 -0.41 8.48 4.36
CA ILE A 13 0.94 8.70 3.82
C ILE A 13 1.36 7.44 3.08
N PRO A 14 1.51 7.46 1.74
CA PRO A 14 2.12 6.36 1.00
C PRO A 14 3.60 6.18 1.37
N PHE A 15 4.02 4.95 1.65
CA PHE A 15 5.40 4.58 2.01
C PHE A 15 5.76 3.16 1.52
N SER A 16 7.05 2.82 1.49
CA SER A 16 7.55 1.51 1.08
C SER A 16 7.79 0.60 2.29
N ILE A 17 6.92 -0.39 2.52
CA ILE A 17 7.13 -1.38 3.59
C ILE A 17 8.41 -2.20 3.36
N ARG A 18 8.74 -2.51 2.10
CA ARG A 18 9.94 -3.27 1.74
C ARG A 18 11.21 -2.56 2.20
N GLU A 19 11.31 -1.26 1.94
CA GLU A 19 12.46 -0.45 2.37
C GLU A 19 12.51 -0.33 3.90
N ILE A 20 11.37 -0.08 4.57
CA ILE A 20 11.33 -0.05 6.04
C ILE A 20 11.88 -1.36 6.64
N MET A 21 11.48 -2.50 6.08
CA MET A 21 11.94 -3.80 6.56
C MET A 21 13.43 -4.00 6.32
N MET A 22 13.94 -3.59 5.15
CA MET A 22 15.38 -3.63 4.85
C MET A 22 16.19 -2.77 5.81
N GLU A 23 15.78 -1.52 6.05
CA GLU A 23 16.49 -0.58 6.91
C GLU A 23 16.40 -0.94 8.40
N SER A 24 15.27 -1.50 8.85
CA SER A 24 15.10 -1.96 10.23
C SER A 24 15.69 -3.36 10.51
N GLY A 25 16.29 -4.02 9.51
CA GLY A 25 16.80 -5.40 9.66
C GLY A 25 15.69 -6.45 9.85
N ASN A 26 14.44 -6.11 9.54
CA ASN A 26 13.29 -7.02 9.66
C ASN A 26 13.06 -7.82 8.38
N SER A 27 12.49 -9.03 8.54
CA SER A 27 12.12 -9.90 7.42
C SER A 27 10.62 -10.21 7.40
N PRO A 28 10.01 -10.48 6.22
CA PRO A 28 8.59 -10.80 6.13
C PRO A 28 8.20 -11.92 7.09
N PRO A 29 7.16 -11.75 7.93
CA PRO A 29 6.78 -12.76 8.92
C PRO A 29 6.50 -14.14 8.31
N ALA A 30 5.99 -14.16 7.07
CA ALA A 30 5.64 -15.36 6.32
C ALA A 30 6.85 -16.21 5.89
N VAL A 31 8.09 -15.76 6.10
CA VAL A 31 9.30 -16.59 5.93
C VAL A 31 9.30 -17.77 6.90
N LEU A 32 8.75 -17.59 8.11
CA LEU A 32 8.61 -18.67 9.09
C LEU A 32 7.29 -19.44 8.87
N PRO A 33 7.30 -20.78 8.67
CA PRO A 33 6.09 -21.55 8.39
C PRO A 33 5.00 -21.41 9.45
N ALA A 34 5.37 -21.38 10.73
CA ALA A 34 4.43 -21.19 11.84
C ALA A 34 3.73 -19.83 11.76
N ARG A 35 4.47 -18.75 11.49
CA ARG A 35 3.93 -17.39 11.33
C ARG A 35 3.10 -17.26 10.06
N LYS A 36 3.45 -17.95 8.97
CA LYS A 36 2.64 -18.01 7.75
C LYS A 36 1.26 -18.64 7.99
N LYS A 37 1.21 -19.75 8.76
CA LYS A 37 -0.04 -20.40 9.14
C LYS A 37 -0.90 -19.47 9.99
N MET A 38 -0.29 -18.79 10.97
CA MET A 38 -0.96 -17.82 11.82
C MET A 38 -1.55 -16.65 11.01
N LEU A 39 -0.75 -16.02 10.13
CA LEU A 39 -1.20 -14.93 9.26
C LEU A 39 -2.42 -15.32 8.40
N SER A 40 -2.41 -16.55 7.85
CA SER A 40 -3.53 -17.06 7.05
C SER A 40 -4.83 -17.17 7.87
N VAL A 41 -4.73 -17.54 9.15
CA VAL A 41 -5.88 -17.62 10.06
C VAL A 41 -6.34 -16.22 10.44
N ASP A 42 -5.41 -15.32 10.75
CA ASP A 42 -5.72 -13.96 11.19
C ASP A 42 -6.37 -13.13 10.10
N VAL A 43 -5.91 -13.23 8.85
CA VAL A 43 -6.54 -12.53 7.72
C VAL A 43 -8.00 -12.99 7.54
N LYS A 44 -8.27 -14.29 7.62
CA LYS A 44 -9.64 -14.83 7.51
C LYS A 44 -10.54 -14.36 8.67
N ARG A 45 -10.03 -14.38 9.90
CA ARG A 45 -10.77 -13.92 11.08
C ARG A 45 -11.04 -12.42 11.01
N THR A 46 -10.05 -11.64 10.62
CA THR A 46 -10.13 -10.18 10.47
C THR A 46 -11.14 -9.80 9.39
N GLY A 47 -11.10 -10.47 8.23
CA GLY A 47 -12.08 -10.26 7.16
C GLY A 47 -13.51 -10.53 7.63
N LYS A 48 -13.74 -11.64 8.34
CA LYS A 48 -15.06 -11.97 8.91
C LYS A 48 -15.50 -10.97 9.99
N PHE A 49 -14.58 -10.53 10.84
CA PHE A 49 -14.91 -9.63 11.95
C PHE A 49 -15.27 -8.22 11.47
N TRP A 50 -14.52 -7.68 10.49
CA TRP A 50 -14.74 -6.33 9.96
C TRP A 50 -15.67 -6.27 8.74
N ASP A 51 -16.21 -7.41 8.31
CA ASP A 51 -17.01 -7.56 7.09
C ASP A 51 -16.31 -7.00 5.84
N ILE A 52 -15.00 -7.30 5.72
CA ILE A 52 -14.18 -6.92 4.57
C ILE A 52 -13.90 -8.18 3.75
N PRO A 53 -14.12 -8.16 2.42
CA PRO A 53 -13.92 -9.32 1.55
C PRO A 53 -12.43 -9.59 1.30
N LEU A 54 -11.73 -10.10 2.32
CA LEU A 54 -10.32 -10.44 2.28
C LEU A 54 -10.11 -11.89 1.81
N THR A 55 -9.57 -12.03 0.61
CA THR A 55 -9.13 -13.27 -0.02
C THR A 55 -7.61 -13.17 -0.27
N PRO A 56 -6.77 -13.86 0.51
CA PRO A 56 -5.32 -13.87 0.27
C PRO A 56 -4.99 -14.32 -1.16
N PRO A 57 -4.15 -13.58 -1.91
CA PRO A 57 -3.82 -13.97 -3.28
C PRO A 57 -3.10 -15.33 -3.29
N PRO A 58 -3.47 -16.26 -4.18
CA PRO A 58 -2.87 -17.60 -4.20
C PRO A 58 -1.37 -17.56 -4.52
N LYS A 59 -0.94 -16.55 -5.30
CA LYS A 59 0.46 -16.32 -5.70
C LYS A 59 1.14 -15.20 -4.92
N PHE A 60 0.59 -14.80 -3.76
CA PHE A 60 1.07 -13.63 -3.01
C PHE A 60 2.58 -13.65 -2.75
N MET A 61 3.11 -14.79 -2.26
CA MET A 61 4.55 -14.91 -1.96
C MET A 61 5.43 -14.80 -3.21
N GLU A 62 5.01 -15.38 -4.33
CA GLU A 62 5.73 -15.27 -5.62
C GLU A 62 5.76 -13.81 -6.07
N TRP A 63 4.63 -13.12 -5.95
CA TRP A 63 4.51 -11.73 -6.40
C TRP A 63 5.35 -10.77 -5.58
N ILE A 64 5.32 -10.83 -4.26
CA ILE A 64 6.08 -9.91 -3.41
C ILE A 64 7.60 -10.16 -3.47
N MET A 65 8.04 -11.33 -3.94
CA MET A 65 9.46 -11.61 -4.21
C MET A 65 9.91 -11.06 -5.56
N LYS A 66 9.01 -11.06 -6.56
CA LYS A 66 9.31 -10.63 -7.94
C LYS A 66 9.10 -9.14 -8.18
N TYR A 67 8.09 -8.57 -7.55
CA TYR A 67 7.58 -7.24 -7.83
C TYR A 67 7.68 -6.31 -6.61
N THR A 68 7.64 -5.01 -6.86
CA THR A 68 7.53 -3.99 -5.82
C THR A 68 6.25 -3.18 -5.98
N THR A 69 5.75 -2.61 -4.90
CA THR A 69 4.62 -1.68 -4.93
C THR A 69 5.05 -0.22 -5.10
N THR A 70 6.33 0.04 -5.42
CA THR A 70 6.89 1.39 -5.53
C THR A 70 6.12 2.26 -6.52
N GLY A 71 5.85 1.75 -7.73
CA GLY A 71 5.08 2.48 -8.74
C GLY A 71 3.65 2.78 -8.28
N ALA A 72 2.97 1.82 -7.64
CA ALA A 72 1.64 2.04 -7.07
C ALA A 72 1.66 3.15 -6.00
N MET A 73 2.67 3.18 -5.12
CA MET A 73 2.81 4.24 -4.12
C MET A 73 3.08 5.61 -4.75
N GLN A 74 3.88 5.67 -5.82
CA GLN A 74 4.14 6.92 -6.55
C GLN A 74 2.87 7.43 -7.25
N VAL A 75 2.06 6.55 -7.85
CA VAL A 75 0.75 6.90 -8.41
C VAL A 75 -0.16 7.50 -7.32
N LEU A 76 -0.18 6.91 -6.11
CA LEU A 76 -0.93 7.49 -4.99
C LEU A 76 -0.45 8.90 -4.63
N LEU A 77 0.86 9.16 -4.66
CA LEU A 77 1.40 10.50 -4.38
C LEU A 77 1.00 11.52 -5.45
N VAL A 78 0.99 11.14 -6.73
CA VAL A 78 0.49 12.01 -7.82
C VAL A 78 -0.97 12.39 -7.57
N LEU A 79 -1.80 11.40 -7.19
CA LEU A 79 -3.20 11.64 -6.89
C LEU A 79 -3.38 12.47 -5.61
N GLU A 80 -2.51 12.32 -4.60
CA GLU A 80 -2.58 13.12 -3.36
C GLU A 80 -2.41 14.62 -3.66
N GLU A 81 -1.52 14.97 -4.61
CA GLU A 81 -1.32 16.35 -5.05
C GLU A 81 -2.51 16.93 -5.80
N GLN A 82 -3.26 16.09 -6.51
CA GLN A 82 -4.46 16.51 -7.25
C GLN A 82 -5.68 16.63 -6.32
N ASP A 83 -5.95 15.57 -5.58
CA ASP A 83 -7.09 15.44 -4.66
C ASP A 83 -6.85 14.28 -3.68
N LYS A 84 -6.78 14.61 -2.38
CA LYS A 84 -6.59 13.63 -1.30
C LYS A 84 -7.70 12.57 -1.27
N GLU A 85 -8.94 12.91 -1.63
CA GLU A 85 -10.03 11.93 -1.69
C GLU A 85 -9.91 11.00 -2.91
N LEU A 86 -9.38 11.50 -4.02
CA LEU A 86 -9.04 10.68 -5.18
C LEU A 86 -7.92 9.69 -4.87
N MET A 87 -6.86 10.12 -4.19
CA MET A 87 -5.79 9.23 -3.71
C MET A 87 -6.35 8.13 -2.82
N LEU A 88 -7.25 8.46 -1.88
CA LEU A 88 -7.86 7.47 -1.00
C LEU A 88 -8.73 6.45 -1.74
N ARG A 89 -9.46 6.88 -2.77
CA ARG A 89 -10.22 5.97 -3.64
C ARG A 89 -9.27 5.02 -4.39
N ALA A 90 -8.17 5.53 -4.93
CA ALA A 90 -7.15 4.70 -5.57
C ALA A 90 -6.50 3.71 -4.62
N ALA A 91 -6.12 4.16 -3.41
CA ALA A 91 -5.51 3.29 -2.40
C ALA A 91 -6.44 2.14 -2.00
N ARG A 92 -7.73 2.43 -1.82
CA ARG A 92 -8.75 1.39 -1.58
C ARG A 92 -8.87 0.44 -2.77
N GLU A 93 -8.86 0.96 -3.99
CA GLU A 93 -9.01 0.13 -5.18
C GLU A 93 -7.80 -0.78 -5.41
N PHE A 94 -6.57 -0.28 -5.21
CA PHE A 94 -5.36 -1.11 -5.17
C PHE A 94 -5.47 -2.22 -4.11
N TRP A 95 -5.95 -1.88 -2.91
CA TRP A 95 -6.14 -2.85 -1.83
C TRP A 95 -7.15 -3.92 -2.21
N MET A 96 -8.31 -3.53 -2.74
CA MET A 96 -9.37 -4.46 -3.16
C MET A 96 -8.94 -5.34 -4.33
N ARG A 97 -8.20 -4.78 -5.29
CA ARG A 97 -7.62 -5.49 -6.42
C ARG A 97 -6.74 -6.65 -5.94
N LEU A 98 -5.80 -6.36 -5.05
CA LEU A 98 -4.91 -7.38 -4.51
C LEU A 98 -5.64 -8.32 -3.55
N TRP A 99 -6.22 -7.78 -2.48
CA TRP A 99 -6.69 -8.56 -1.33
C TRP A 99 -8.11 -9.08 -1.43
N SER A 100 -8.89 -8.70 -2.45
CA SER A 100 -10.24 -9.23 -2.64
C SER A 100 -10.34 -10.03 -3.92
N ARG A 101 -9.81 -9.49 -5.03
CA ARG A 101 -9.91 -10.09 -6.36
C ARG A 101 -8.70 -10.91 -6.77
N SER A 102 -7.63 -10.94 -5.96
CA SER A 102 -6.39 -11.66 -6.29
C SER A 102 -5.82 -11.23 -7.64
N GLU A 103 -5.84 -9.93 -7.92
CA GLU A 103 -5.31 -9.30 -9.12
C GLU A 103 -4.00 -8.55 -8.80
N LYS A 104 -3.13 -8.36 -9.80
CA LYS A 104 -1.84 -7.68 -9.62
C LYS A 104 -2.00 -6.16 -9.48
N ILE A 105 -1.00 -5.52 -8.87
CA ILE A 105 -0.94 -4.08 -8.61
C ILE A 105 0.48 -3.50 -8.80
N PHE A 106 1.27 -4.08 -9.71
CA PHE A 106 2.72 -3.88 -9.71
C PHE A 106 3.24 -3.18 -10.97
N GLU A 107 2.49 -3.24 -12.06
CA GLU A 107 2.92 -2.82 -13.39
C GLU A 107 1.97 -1.75 -13.94
N ASP A 108 2.41 -0.94 -14.91
CA ASP A 108 1.63 0.18 -15.47
C ASP A 108 0.22 -0.24 -15.94
N GLN A 109 0.09 -1.45 -16.51
CA GLN A 109 -1.20 -2.00 -16.90
C GLN A 109 -2.15 -2.20 -15.71
N ASP A 110 -1.63 -2.59 -14.54
CA ASP A 110 -2.42 -2.69 -13.32
C ASP A 110 -2.88 -1.32 -12.84
N PHE A 111 -2.01 -0.30 -12.98
CA PHE A 111 -2.33 1.07 -12.59
C PHE A 111 -3.44 1.65 -13.48
N VAL A 112 -3.40 1.36 -14.79
CA VAL A 112 -4.45 1.73 -15.74
C VAL A 112 -5.81 1.20 -15.30
N GLU A 113 -5.89 -0.09 -14.93
CA GLU A 113 -7.14 -0.71 -14.47
C GLU A 113 -7.69 -0.03 -13.21
N VAL A 114 -6.81 0.25 -12.23
CA VAL A 114 -7.19 0.93 -10.98
C VAL A 114 -7.68 2.36 -11.24
N LEU A 115 -6.94 3.12 -12.04
CA LEU A 115 -7.27 4.53 -12.34
C LEU A 115 -8.58 4.64 -13.12
N LYS A 116 -8.82 3.73 -14.08
CA LYS A 116 -10.10 3.65 -14.80
C LYS A 116 -11.25 3.29 -13.87
N ALA A 117 -11.07 2.31 -12.98
CA ALA A 117 -12.11 1.86 -12.05
C ALA A 117 -12.61 2.99 -11.12
N ILE A 118 -11.75 3.95 -10.77
CA ILE A 118 -12.11 5.10 -9.93
C ILE A 118 -12.50 6.35 -10.73
N GLY A 119 -12.54 6.27 -12.07
CA GLY A 119 -13.00 7.34 -12.96
C GLY A 119 -11.96 8.43 -13.27
N VAL A 120 -10.66 8.14 -13.15
CA VAL A 120 -9.61 9.06 -13.60
C VAL A 120 -9.62 9.13 -15.13
N LYS A 121 -9.66 10.35 -15.68
CA LYS A 121 -9.73 10.58 -17.15
C LYS A 121 -8.35 10.64 -17.80
N ASN A 122 -7.37 11.21 -17.10
CA ASN A 122 -6.01 11.42 -17.57
C ASN A 122 -5.05 10.32 -17.06
N VAL A 123 -5.43 9.06 -17.30
CA VAL A 123 -4.72 7.88 -16.78
C VAL A 123 -3.23 7.89 -17.15
N ASP A 124 -2.93 8.08 -18.44
CA ASP A 124 -1.56 8.05 -18.95
C ASP A 124 -0.71 9.18 -18.35
N GLU A 125 -1.29 10.37 -18.19
CA GLU A 125 -0.61 11.52 -17.57
C GLU A 125 -0.27 11.23 -16.10
N VAL A 126 -1.18 10.60 -15.35
CA VAL A 126 -0.94 10.25 -13.94
C VAL A 126 0.20 9.24 -13.81
N ILE A 127 0.21 8.22 -14.68
CA ILE A 127 1.26 7.18 -14.68
C ILE A 127 2.61 7.79 -15.07
N GLU A 128 2.66 8.60 -16.12
CA GLU A 128 3.91 9.25 -16.54
C GLU A 128 4.44 10.22 -15.47
N LYS A 129 3.58 11.03 -14.86
CA LYS A 129 3.98 11.89 -13.73
C LYS A 129 4.53 11.09 -12.56
N SER A 130 3.99 9.91 -12.27
CA SER A 130 4.45 9.08 -11.15
C SER A 130 5.93 8.67 -11.27
N LYS A 131 6.47 8.67 -12.50
CA LYS A 131 7.87 8.35 -12.81
C LYS A 131 8.82 9.53 -12.58
N GLU A 132 8.32 10.72 -12.32
CA GLU A 132 9.15 11.89 -12.01
C GLU A 132 9.94 11.68 -10.70
N GLU A 133 11.20 12.13 -10.69
CA GLU A 133 12.10 12.01 -9.53
C GLU A 133 11.51 12.61 -8.24
N LYS A 134 10.67 13.64 -8.40
CA LYS A 134 9.92 14.27 -7.30
C LYS A 134 9.16 13.24 -6.46
N PHE A 135 8.41 12.32 -7.08
CA PHE A 135 7.59 11.35 -6.34
C PHE A 135 8.44 10.24 -5.73
N ALA A 136 9.56 9.87 -6.36
CA ALA A 136 10.56 8.98 -5.74
C ALA A 136 11.15 9.61 -4.46
N LYS A 137 11.51 10.90 -4.49
CA LYS A 137 12.02 11.65 -3.34
C LYS A 137 10.99 11.75 -2.21
N ILE A 138 9.73 12.06 -2.54
CA ILE A 138 8.64 12.12 -1.55
C ILE A 138 8.42 10.74 -0.92
N LEU A 139 8.41 9.67 -1.71
CA LEU A 139 8.25 8.30 -1.22
C LEU A 139 9.39 7.92 -0.27
N ALA A 140 10.65 8.18 -0.65
CA ALA A 140 11.81 7.92 0.20
C ALA A 140 11.73 8.69 1.53
N ALA A 141 11.36 9.98 1.50
CA ALA A 141 11.19 10.77 2.72
C ALA A 141 10.04 10.27 3.61
N ASN A 142 8.95 9.77 3.02
CA ASN A 142 7.86 9.14 3.76
C ASN A 142 8.30 7.81 4.40
N THR A 143 9.04 6.98 3.65
CA THR A 143 9.62 5.72 4.12
C THR A 143 10.57 5.96 5.30
N GLN A 144 11.51 6.90 5.17
CA GLN A 144 12.48 7.23 6.23
C GLN A 144 11.78 7.65 7.53
N ARG A 145 10.76 8.51 7.43
CA ARG A 145 9.93 8.86 8.61
C ARG A 145 9.30 7.63 9.26
N GLY A 146 8.88 6.65 8.47
CA GLY A 146 8.39 5.36 8.96
C GLY A 146 9.46 4.56 9.70
N VAL A 147 10.69 4.54 9.20
CA VAL A 147 11.84 3.90 9.84
C VAL A 147 12.14 4.55 11.19
N ASP A 148 12.26 5.87 11.22
CA ASP A 148 12.57 6.63 12.45
C ASP A 148 11.53 6.37 13.55
N MET A 149 10.24 6.33 13.18
CA MET A 149 9.17 5.96 14.11
C MET A 149 9.26 4.50 14.56
N SER A 150 9.60 3.57 13.67
CA SER A 150 9.72 2.14 14.01
C SER A 150 10.91 1.85 14.94
N VAL A 151 12.03 2.55 14.77
CA VAL A 151 13.22 2.43 15.63
C VAL A 151 12.94 2.99 17.03
N SER A 152 12.15 4.06 17.14
CA SER A 152 11.77 4.65 18.43
C SER A 152 11.02 3.67 19.35
N HIS A 153 10.30 2.70 18.78
CA HIS A 153 9.58 1.67 19.53
C HIS A 153 10.47 0.54 20.07
N LEU A 154 11.67 0.34 19.51
CA LEU A 154 12.64 -0.67 19.98
C LEU A 154 13.58 -0.15 21.07
N ALA A 155 13.70 1.17 21.23
CA ALA A 155 14.53 1.78 22.28
C ALA A 155 13.90 1.72 23.70
N HIS A 156 12.68 1.18 23.82
CA HIS A 156 11.92 1.10 25.07
C HIS A 156 11.48 -0.33 25.45
N SER A 157 12.07 -1.37 24.81
CA SER A 157 11.80 -2.78 25.13
C SER A 157 12.99 -3.48 25.76
#